data_AF-A0A962XE01-F1
#
_entry.id   AF-A0A962XE01-F1
#
_cell.length_a   1.000
_cell.length_b   1.000
_cell.length_c   1.000
_cell.angle_alpha   90.00
_cell.angle_beta   90.00
_cell.angle_gamma   90.00
#
_symmetry.space_group_name_H-M   'P 1'
#
loop_
_entity.id
_entity.type
_entity.pdbx_description
1 polymer ?
#
loop_
_entity_poly.entity_id
_entity_poly.type
_entity_poly.pdbx_seq_one_letter_code
_entity_poly.pdbx_strand_id
1 'polypeptide(L)' 'KRYMNSNKICRFWAQMAGNMDIDMLVPQHGRALTGKAVKEFIRWISELQCGIDIMTQSHYRLP' A
#
# COMPACT_ATOMS: atom_id res chain seq x y z
N LYS A 1 2.69 7.61 4.78
CA LYS A 1 1.22 7.75 4.54
C LYS A 1 0.84 8.79 3.47
N ARG A 2 1.80 9.50 2.83
CA ARG A 2 1.49 10.67 2.00
C ARG A 2 1.32 10.38 0.50
N TYR A 3 1.88 9.29 -0.02
CA TYR A 3 2.03 9.09 -1.47
C TYR A 3 1.05 8.10 -2.10
N MET A 4 0.64 7.05 -1.38
CA MET A 4 -0.37 6.12 -1.91
C MET A 4 -1.72 6.84 -2.01
N ASN A 5 -2.40 6.67 -3.14
CA ASN A 5 -3.60 7.44 -3.47
C ASN A 5 -4.82 7.06 -2.62
N SER A 6 -5.15 5.76 -2.55
CA SER A 6 -6.25 5.23 -1.74
C SER A 6 -6.08 3.73 -1.52
N ASN A 7 -6.74 3.23 -0.47
CA ASN A 7 -6.81 1.81 -0.15
C ASN A 7 -7.45 1.01 -1.28
N LYS A 8 -8.43 1.60 -2.01
CA LYS A 8 -9.05 0.95 -3.17
C LYS A 8 -8.00 0.57 -4.23
N ILE A 9 -7.10 1.50 -4.56
CA ILE A 9 -6.05 1.24 -5.55
C ILE A 9 -5.01 0.25 -5.00
N CYS A 10 -4.60 0.41 -3.75
CA CYS A 10 -3.67 -0.53 -3.10
C CYS A 10 -4.23 -1.96 -3.06
N ARG A 11 -5.53 -2.12 -2.80
CA ARG A 11 -6.20 -3.42 -2.76
C ARG A 11 -6.26 -4.09 -4.13
N PHE A 12 -6.57 -3.34 -5.19
CA PHE A 12 -6.57 -3.88 -6.56
C PHE A 12 -5.17 -4.30 -7.00
N TRP A 13 -4.16 -3.49 -6.69
CA TRP A 13 -2.77 -3.87 -6.95
C TRP A 13 -2.39 -5.14 -6.17
N ALA A 14 -2.74 -5.23 -4.89
CA ALA A 14 -2.45 -6.41 -4.06
C ALA A 14 -3.16 -7.66 -4.56
N GLN A 15 -4.40 -7.55 -5.03
CA GLN A 15 -5.15 -8.66 -5.64
C GLN A 15 -4.49 -9.15 -6.93
N MET A 16 -4.01 -8.24 -7.78
CA MET A 16 -3.31 -8.60 -9.01
C MET A 16 -1.94 -9.23 -8.69
N ALA A 17 -1.10 -8.53 -7.92
CA ALA A 17 0.26 -8.96 -7.60
C ALA A 17 0.28 -10.24 -6.76
N GLY A 18 -0.70 -10.44 -5.87
CA GLY A 18 -0.80 -11.63 -5.01
C GLY A 18 -1.06 -12.94 -5.77
N ASN A 19 -1.41 -12.89 -7.05
CA ASN A 19 -1.57 -14.09 -7.89
C ASN A 19 -0.24 -14.56 -8.51
N MET A 20 0.84 -13.79 -8.36
CA MET A 20 2.16 -14.13 -8.88
C MET A 20 2.94 -14.94 -7.83
N ASP A 21 3.80 -15.84 -8.29
CA ASP A 21 4.82 -16.43 -7.42
C ASP A 21 5.98 -15.43 -7.27
N ILE A 22 6.10 -14.82 -6.10
CA ILE A 22 7.01 -13.69 -5.85
C ILE A 22 8.06 -14.11 -4.82
N ASP A 23 9.29 -14.33 -5.30
CA ASP A 23 10.45 -14.59 -4.43
C ASP A 23 10.92 -13.35 -3.67
N MET A 24 10.81 -12.18 -4.30
CA MET A 24 11.34 -10.93 -3.76
C MET A 24 10.54 -9.71 -4.25
N LEU A 25 10.32 -8.75 -3.35
CA LEU A 25 9.87 -7.40 -3.69
C LEU A 25 11.03 -6.42 -3.48
N VAL A 26 11.48 -5.76 -4.54
CA VAL A 26 12.61 -4.82 -4.50
C VAL A 26 12.10 -3.39 -4.73
N PRO A 27 11.92 -2.57 -3.67
CA PRO A 27 11.47 -1.20 -3.84
C PRO A 27 12.61 -0.29 -4.33
N GLN A 28 12.27 0.80 -5.02
CA GLN A 28 13.24 1.85 -5.40
C GLN A 28 13.95 2.46 -4.17
N HIS A 29 13.24 2.54 -3.03
CA HIS A 29 13.77 3.02 -1.77
C HIS A 29 13.52 1.98 -0.66
N GLY A 30 14.55 1.69 0.13
CA GLY A 30 14.49 0.75 1.25
C GLY A 30 15.19 -0.58 0.95
N ARG A 31 14.88 -1.60 1.74
CA ARG A 31 15.47 -2.95 1.61
C ARG A 31 14.55 -3.85 0.80
N ALA A 32 15.14 -4.80 0.08
CA ALA A 32 14.39 -5.88 -0.54
C ALA A 32 13.66 -6.72 0.53
N LEU A 33 12.42 -7.11 0.22
CA LEU A 33 11.62 -8.03 1.03
C LEU A 33 11.70 -9.42 0.41
N THR A 34 11.96 -10.43 1.23
CA THR A 34 12.07 -11.83 0.81
C THR A 34 11.30 -12.75 1.75
N GLY A 35 11.00 -13.95 1.29
CA GLY A 35 10.34 -14.98 2.10
C GLY A 35 8.97 -14.51 2.62
N LYS A 36 8.70 -14.71 3.92
CA LYS A 36 7.40 -14.41 4.53
C LYS A 36 7.01 -12.93 4.42
N ALA A 37 7.99 -12.03 4.44
CA ALA A 37 7.78 -10.59 4.39
C ALA A 37 7.07 -10.14 3.10
N VAL A 38 7.21 -10.87 1.99
CA VAL A 38 6.51 -10.58 0.73
C VAL A 38 4.99 -10.69 0.92
N LYS A 39 4.53 -11.83 1.47
CA LYS A 39 3.09 -12.07 1.70
C LYS A 39 2.52 -11.15 2.77
N GLU A 40 3.30 -10.90 3.83
CA GLU A 40 2.93 -9.97 4.90
C GLU A 40 2.75 -8.54 4.36
N PHE A 41 3.66 -8.09 3.49
CA PHE A 41 3.56 -6.78 2.85
C PHE A 41 2.33 -6.67 1.95
N ILE A 42 2.09 -7.67 1.09
CA ILE A 42 0.91 -7.69 0.19
C ILE A 42 -0.39 -7.65 0.99
N ARG A 43 -0.46 -8.39 2.08
CA ARG A 43 -1.62 -8.33 2.98
C ARG A 43 -1.76 -6.94 3.61
N TRP A 44 -0.69 -6.43 4.21
CA TRP A 44 -0.70 -5.13 4.87
C TRP A 44 -1.10 -3.99 3.94
N ILE A 45 -0.54 -3.93 2.73
CA ILE A 45 -0.83 -2.84 1.79
C ILE A 45 -2.29 -2.89 1.32
N SER A 46 -2.91 -4.07 1.26
CA SER A 46 -4.32 -4.23 0.89
C SER A 46 -5.31 -3.65 1.92
N GLU A 47 -4.88 -3.54 3.19
CA GLU A 47 -5.68 -3.04 4.32
C GLU A 47 -5.32 -1.59 4.70
N LEU A 48 -4.22 -1.05 4.17
CA LEU A 48 -3.72 0.27 4.51
C LEU A 48 -4.68 1.39 4.08
N GLN A 49 -5.26 2.11 5.04
CA GLN A 49 -5.93 3.40 4.81
C GLN A 49 -4.87 4.47 4.49
N CYS A 50 -5.00 5.12 3.33
CA CYS A 50 -4.01 6.08 2.86
C CYS A 50 -4.59 7.14 1.90
N GLY A 51 -3.81 8.20 1.66
CA GLY A 51 -4.16 9.25 0.71
C GLY A 51 -5.54 9.84 0.98
N ILE A 52 -6.46 9.73 0.01
CA ILE A 52 -7.81 10.30 0.13
C ILE A 52 -8.66 9.62 1.21
N ASP A 53 -8.38 8.38 1.60
CA ASP A 53 -9.22 7.67 2.59
C ASP A 53 -9.16 8.32 3.98
N ILE A 54 -8.03 8.94 4.30
CA ILE A 54 -7.80 9.60 5.60
C ILE A 54 -8.07 11.10 5.55
N MET A 55 -8.50 11.62 4.39
CA MET A 55 -8.91 13.01 4.25
C MET A 55 -10.30 13.21 4.87
N THR A 56 -10.47 14.36 5.49
CA THR A 56 -11.70 14.77 6.19
C THR A 56 -11.95 16.26 5.96
N GLN A 57 -13.15 16.75 6.30
CA GLN A 57 -13.49 18.17 6.17
C GLN A 57 -12.52 19.09 6.91
N SER A 58 -11.92 18.65 8.03
CA SER A 58 -10.98 19.48 8.79
C SER A 58 -9.70 19.83 8.03
N HIS A 59 -9.39 19.11 6.95
CA HIS A 59 -8.26 19.40 6.07
C HIS A 59 -8.55 20.58 5.12
N TYR A 60 -9.82 20.93 4.91
CA TYR A 60 -10.27 22.03 4.06
C TYR A 60 -11.07 23.04 4.91
N ARG A 61 -10.34 23.83 5.67
CA ARG A 61 -10.88 24.90 6.52
C ARG A 61 -10.14 26.22 6.28
N LEU A 62 -10.83 27.33 6.52
CA LEU A 62 -10.20 28.63 6.58
C LEU A 62 -9.22 28.69 7.77
N PRO A 63 -8.14 29.50 7.69
CA PRO A 63 -7.19 29.69 8.79
C PRO A 63 -7.84 30.13 10.10
#